data_AF-A0A0F9VPW2-F1
#
_entry.id   AF-A0A0F9VPW2-F1
#
_cell.length_a   1.000
_cell.length_b   1.000
_cell.length_c   1.000
_cell.angle_alpha   90.00
_cell.angle_beta   90.00
_cell.angle_gamma   90.00
#
_symmetry.space_group_name_H-M   'P 1'
#
loop_
_entity.id
_entity.type
_entity.pdbx_description
1 polymer ?
#
loop_
_entity_poly.entity_id
_entity_poly.type
_entity_poly.pdbx_seq_one_letter_code
_entity_poly.pdbx_strand_id
1 'polypeptide(L)'
;MILYHATRKSALDSIMSEGLSPSYYGAIHGTMEYPLPKPCIFLSSLANSENLNSNLFDQGEDEVVVLTIDAAGLDEEQFHCDDSLYSIVDGEHLEFVEDAADLREAVDEFSEAYGLPKQAVRKAFKSLIDGEEDSLYQSVLRGFWREALEIDKVVSYADVISPERILAVTPYAEADRLAKEIVERQRGDLSPEL
;
A
#
# COMPACT_ATOMS: atom_id res chain seq x y z
N MET A 1 2.83 14.17 4.13
CA MET A 1 2.41 13.29 3.02
C MET A 1 0.92 13.11 3.16
N ILE A 2 0.15 13.20 2.07
CA ILE A 2 -1.30 12.94 2.13
C ILE A 2 -1.55 11.52 1.66
N LEU A 3 -2.30 10.77 2.46
CA LEU A 3 -2.78 9.44 2.11
C LEU A 3 -4.30 9.37 2.26
N TYR A 4 -4.90 8.35 1.66
CA TYR A 4 -6.34 8.18 1.61
C TYR A 4 -6.75 6.80 2.11
N HIS A 5 -7.89 6.75 2.79
CA HIS A 5 -8.49 5.50 3.27
C HIS A 5 -10.00 5.53 3.03
N ALA A 6 -10.53 4.54 2.31
CA ALA A 6 -11.96 4.35 2.19
C ALA A 6 -12.53 3.73 3.46
N THR A 7 -13.73 4.13 3.83
CA THR A 7 -14.47 3.52 4.93
C THR A 7 -15.97 3.69 4.69
N ARG A 8 -16.78 3.12 5.58
CA ARG A 8 -18.22 3.32 5.57
C ARG A 8 -18.60 4.53 6.40
N LYS A 9 -19.60 5.28 5.96
CA LYS A 9 -20.06 6.50 6.63
C LYS A 9 -20.51 6.25 8.07
N SER A 10 -21.13 5.11 8.36
CA SER A 10 -21.51 4.71 9.73
C SER A 10 -20.32 4.52 10.67
N ALA A 11 -19.10 4.28 10.15
CA ALA A 11 -17.91 4.15 10.97
C ALA A 11 -17.31 5.51 11.38
N LEU A 12 -17.73 6.62 10.77
CA LEU A 12 -17.14 7.95 10.98
C LEU A 12 -17.23 8.40 12.43
N ASP A 13 -18.35 8.19 13.12
CA ASP A 13 -18.51 8.62 14.51
C ASP A 13 -17.46 7.95 15.42
N SER A 14 -17.25 6.64 15.25
CA SER A 14 -16.23 5.88 15.99
C SER A 14 -14.82 6.32 15.59
N ILE A 15 -14.54 6.47 14.30
CA ILE A 15 -13.23 6.91 13.80
C ILE A 15 -12.88 8.30 14.32
N MET A 16 -13.84 9.22 14.37
CA MET A 16 -13.61 10.59 14.86
C MET A 16 -13.47 10.65 16.39
N SER A 17 -13.98 9.66 17.13
CA SER A 17 -13.81 9.60 18.58
C SER A 17 -12.58 8.81 19.04
N GLU A 18 -12.24 7.73 18.34
CA GLU A 18 -11.26 6.72 18.79
C GLU A 18 -10.03 6.62 17.88
N GLY A 19 -10.10 7.19 16.68
CA GLY A 19 -9.10 7.04 15.63
C GLY A 19 -9.45 5.90 14.67
N LEU A 20 -8.75 5.89 13.54
CA LEU A 20 -8.84 4.79 12.59
C LEU A 20 -8.01 3.63 13.11
N SER A 21 -8.66 2.51 13.41
CA SER A 21 -8.03 1.34 14.04
C SER A 21 -7.71 0.25 13.01
N PRO A 22 -6.54 -0.42 13.13
CA PRO A 22 -6.22 -1.59 12.31
C PRO A 22 -7.13 -2.81 12.57
N SER A 23 -7.95 -2.79 13.64
CA SER A 23 -8.78 -3.93 14.05
C SER A 23 -9.86 -4.34 13.04
N TYR A 24 -10.14 -3.50 12.03
CA TYR A 24 -11.13 -3.74 10.98
C TYR A 24 -10.51 -4.14 9.64
N TYR A 25 -9.28 -4.64 9.66
CA TYR A 25 -8.53 -5.13 8.51
C TYR A 25 -9.35 -6.10 7.64
N GLY A 26 -9.26 -5.92 6.31
CA GLY A 26 -9.90 -6.77 5.30
C GLY A 26 -11.37 -6.48 4.97
N ALA A 27 -12.08 -5.71 5.80
CA ALA A 27 -13.49 -5.39 5.56
C ALA A 27 -13.71 -4.40 4.39
N ILE A 28 -12.71 -3.56 4.10
CA ILE A 28 -12.79 -2.51 3.07
C ILE A 28 -11.96 -2.87 1.82
N HIS A 29 -10.71 -3.31 2.00
CA HIS A 29 -9.76 -3.49 0.89
C HIS A 29 -9.60 -4.94 0.42
N GLY A 30 -10.43 -5.86 0.94
CA GLY A 30 -10.27 -7.30 0.69
C GLY A 30 -9.15 -7.91 1.52
N THR A 31 -8.97 -9.22 1.41
CA THR A 31 -7.91 -9.94 2.12
C THR A 31 -6.67 -10.04 1.25
N MET A 32 -5.52 -9.78 1.85
CA MET A 32 -4.23 -10.02 1.23
C MET A 32 -3.92 -11.53 1.13
N GLU A 33 -3.30 -11.94 0.03
CA GLU A 33 -2.76 -13.28 -0.22
C GLU A 33 -1.57 -13.56 0.71
N TYR A 34 -0.75 -12.54 1.00
CA TYR A 34 0.32 -12.60 1.99
C TYR A 34 -0.10 -11.84 3.25
N PRO A 35 -0.72 -12.51 4.23
CA PRO A 35 -1.27 -11.83 5.39
C PRO A 35 -0.18 -11.08 6.16
N LEU A 36 -0.43 -9.80 6.42
CA LEU A 36 0.41 -9.01 7.32
C LEU A 36 0.46 -9.66 8.71
N PRO A 37 1.59 -9.53 9.42
CA PRO A 37 1.77 -10.15 10.73
C PRO A 37 0.80 -9.59 11.79
N LYS A 38 0.14 -8.48 11.48
CA LYS A 38 -0.85 -7.80 12.30
C LYS A 38 -1.97 -7.25 11.40
N PRO A 39 -3.18 -7.07 11.93
CA PRO A 39 -4.18 -6.24 11.29
C PRO A 39 -3.60 -4.86 10.97
N CYS A 40 -3.95 -4.29 9.82
CA CYS A 40 -3.45 -3.01 9.35
C CYS A 40 -4.56 -2.11 8.80
N ILE A 41 -4.23 -0.85 8.61
CA ILE A 41 -5.02 0.12 7.86
C ILE A 41 -4.40 0.22 6.48
N PHE A 42 -5.19 -0.01 5.43
CA PHE A 42 -4.75 0.25 4.07
C PHE A 42 -4.81 1.73 3.76
N LEU A 43 -3.75 2.25 3.18
CA LEU A 43 -3.61 3.64 2.81
C LEU A 43 -3.17 3.73 1.35
N SER A 44 -3.72 4.69 0.63
CA SER A 44 -3.35 4.94 -0.77
C SER A 44 -2.83 6.35 -1.00
N SER A 45 -1.97 6.51 -2.00
CA SER A 45 -1.59 7.83 -2.51
C SER A 45 -2.64 8.44 -3.44
N LEU A 46 -3.67 7.69 -3.84
CA LEU A 46 -4.76 8.15 -4.70
C LEU A 46 -6.06 8.39 -3.92
N ALA A 47 -6.80 9.43 -4.31
CA ALA A 47 -8.02 9.86 -3.61
C ALA A 47 -9.16 8.84 -3.62
N ASN A 48 -9.16 7.87 -4.53
CA ASN A 48 -10.11 6.77 -4.58
C ASN A 48 -9.72 5.61 -3.65
N SER A 49 -8.66 5.77 -2.86
CA SER A 49 -8.14 4.79 -1.89
C SER A 49 -7.60 3.47 -2.45
N GLU A 50 -7.73 3.21 -3.76
CA GLU A 50 -7.31 2.01 -4.51
C GLU A 50 -7.64 0.64 -3.85
N ASN A 51 -7.50 -0.44 -4.62
CA ASN A 51 -7.65 -1.83 -4.13
C ASN A 51 -8.88 -2.08 -3.23
N LEU A 52 -10.05 -1.53 -3.62
CA LEU A 52 -11.28 -1.66 -2.84
C LEU A 52 -11.99 -2.97 -3.14
N ASN A 53 -12.56 -3.60 -2.10
CA ASN A 53 -13.41 -4.77 -2.27
C ASN A 53 -14.67 -4.37 -3.04
N SER A 54 -14.95 -5.04 -4.17
CA SER A 54 -16.11 -4.77 -5.02
C SER A 54 -17.44 -4.86 -4.28
N ASN A 55 -17.52 -5.71 -3.26
CA ASN A 55 -18.74 -5.92 -2.47
C ASN A 55 -19.09 -4.71 -1.60
N LEU A 56 -18.18 -3.73 -1.44
CA LEU A 56 -18.48 -2.47 -0.76
C LEU A 56 -19.56 -1.64 -1.43
N PHE A 57 -19.80 -1.87 -2.72
CA PHE A 57 -20.74 -1.09 -3.54
C PHE A 57 -22.03 -1.85 -3.86
N ASP A 58 -22.25 -3.02 -3.26
CA ASP A 58 -23.45 -3.81 -3.48
C ASP A 58 -24.71 -3.12 -2.94
N GLN A 59 -25.83 -3.29 -3.65
CA GLN A 59 -27.03 -2.46 -3.46
C GLN A 59 -27.69 -2.67 -2.09
N GLY A 60 -27.88 -1.57 -1.35
CA GLY A 60 -28.58 -1.52 -0.07
C GLY A 60 -27.70 -1.13 1.13
N GLU A 61 -26.40 -0.92 0.90
CA GLU A 61 -25.43 -0.69 1.96
C GLU A 61 -25.08 0.80 2.21
N ASP A 62 -24.57 1.02 3.41
CA ASP A 62 -24.09 2.30 3.93
C ASP A 62 -23.07 2.98 3.00
N GLU A 63 -23.17 4.32 2.90
CA GLU A 63 -22.39 5.13 1.95
C GLU A 63 -20.88 4.97 2.17
N VAL A 64 -20.12 4.71 1.09
CA VAL A 64 -18.65 4.69 1.13
C VAL A 64 -18.11 6.11 1.05
N VAL A 65 -17.21 6.45 1.96
CA VAL A 65 -16.52 7.74 2.04
C VAL A 65 -15.02 7.52 2.07
N VAL A 66 -14.24 8.53 1.68
CA VAL A 66 -12.79 8.51 1.72
C VAL A 66 -12.27 9.56 2.70
N LEU A 67 -11.43 9.12 3.61
CA LEU A 67 -10.70 9.95 4.56
C LEU A 67 -9.44 10.48 3.88
N THR A 68 -9.22 11.79 3.97
CA THR A 68 -7.92 12.41 3.64
C THR A 68 -7.10 12.48 4.91
N ILE A 69 -5.93 11.84 4.92
CA ILE A 69 -5.10 11.65 6.11
C ILE A 69 -3.78 12.39 5.94
N ASP A 70 -3.43 13.22 6.93
CA ASP A 70 -2.06 13.71 7.09
C ASP A 70 -1.18 12.61 7.67
N ALA A 71 -0.42 11.96 6.80
CA ALA A 71 0.54 10.94 7.19
C ALA A 71 1.90 11.53 7.64
N ALA A 72 2.06 12.86 7.68
CA ALA A 72 3.31 13.46 8.12
C ALA A 72 3.58 13.18 9.62
N GLY A 73 4.58 12.36 9.92
CA GLY A 73 4.92 12.00 11.30
C GLY A 73 4.11 10.84 11.87
N LEU A 74 3.49 10.02 11.01
CA LEU A 74 3.21 8.63 11.37
C LEU A 74 4.54 7.88 11.51
N ASP A 75 4.58 6.90 12.41
CA ASP A 75 5.78 6.08 12.65
C ASP A 75 6.11 5.23 11.41
N GLU A 76 7.26 5.50 10.80
CA GLU A 76 7.74 4.80 9.60
C GLU A 76 7.96 3.31 9.84
N GLU A 77 8.19 2.88 11.09
CA GLU A 77 8.37 1.47 11.43
C GLU A 77 7.06 0.67 11.39
N GLN A 78 5.90 1.33 11.37
CA GLN A 78 4.59 0.67 11.29
C GLN A 78 4.07 0.56 9.85
N PHE A 79 4.78 1.09 8.86
CA PHE A 79 4.40 0.91 7.46
C PHE A 79 4.85 -0.45 6.93
N HIS A 80 4.04 -1.01 6.04
CA HIS A 80 4.31 -2.25 5.35
C HIS A 80 3.94 -2.10 3.88
N CYS A 81 4.66 -2.80 3.01
CA CYS A 81 4.31 -2.94 1.62
C CYS A 81 3.04 -3.79 1.47
N ASP A 82 2.25 -3.53 0.42
CA ASP A 82 1.12 -4.38 0.04
C ASP A 82 1.61 -5.64 -0.71
N ASP A 83 0.71 -6.59 -0.97
CA ASP A 83 0.97 -7.92 -1.56
C ASP A 83 1.73 -7.90 -2.88
N SER A 84 1.62 -6.83 -3.67
CA SER A 84 2.26 -6.70 -4.97
C SER A 84 3.78 -6.91 -4.92
N LEU A 85 4.43 -6.46 -3.85
CA LEU A 85 5.86 -6.72 -3.63
C LEU A 85 6.13 -8.19 -3.30
N TYR A 86 5.21 -8.86 -2.60
CA TYR A 86 5.37 -10.25 -2.18
C TYR A 86 5.21 -11.20 -3.37
N SER A 87 4.26 -10.96 -4.27
CA SER A 87 4.10 -11.80 -5.47
C SER A 87 5.32 -11.78 -6.40
N ILE A 88 6.04 -10.65 -6.46
CA ILE A 88 7.27 -10.52 -7.27
C ILE A 88 8.44 -11.27 -6.60
N VAL A 89 8.49 -11.25 -5.27
CA VAL A 89 9.53 -11.92 -4.49
C VAL A 89 9.30 -13.43 -4.41
N ASP A 90 8.07 -13.87 -4.18
CA ASP A 90 7.68 -15.26 -3.95
C ASP A 90 7.32 -16.01 -5.24
N GLY A 91 6.74 -15.34 -6.24
CA GLY A 91 6.26 -15.98 -7.47
C GLY A 91 7.25 -16.05 -8.63
N GLU A 92 8.26 -15.16 -8.69
CA GLU A 92 9.14 -15.06 -9.89
C GLU A 92 10.65 -14.93 -9.59
N HIS A 93 11.08 -14.52 -8.39
CA HIS A 93 12.48 -14.13 -8.19
C HIS A 93 13.29 -14.77 -7.07
N LEU A 94 12.73 -15.19 -5.92
CA LEU A 94 13.56 -15.79 -4.86
C LEU A 94 13.40 -17.30 -4.72
N GLU A 95 12.23 -17.88 -5.05
CA GLU A 95 12.01 -19.33 -5.01
C GLU A 95 12.95 -20.08 -5.99
N PHE A 96 13.31 -19.44 -7.11
CA PHE A 96 14.14 -20.02 -8.17
C PHE A 96 15.61 -19.57 -8.15
N VAL A 97 16.05 -18.85 -7.12
CA VAL A 97 17.46 -18.42 -7.02
C VAL A 97 18.29 -19.59 -6.51
N GLU A 98 18.96 -20.27 -7.44
CA GLU A 98 19.87 -21.38 -7.14
C GLU A 98 21.32 -20.88 -7.01
N ASP A 99 21.67 -19.80 -7.71
CA ASP A 99 23.04 -19.28 -7.73
C ASP A 99 23.19 -17.73 -7.74
N ALA A 100 24.43 -17.27 -7.87
CA ALA A 100 24.78 -15.85 -7.84
C ALA A 100 24.45 -15.09 -9.14
N ALA A 101 24.18 -15.77 -10.25
CA ALA A 101 23.65 -15.18 -11.48
C ALA A 101 22.15 -14.92 -11.32
N ASP A 102 21.38 -15.89 -10.81
CA ASP A 102 19.93 -15.74 -10.58
C ASP A 102 19.67 -14.57 -9.60
N LEU A 103 20.43 -14.49 -8.51
CA LEU A 103 20.33 -13.36 -7.57
C LEU A 103 20.63 -12.01 -8.23
N ARG A 104 21.49 -11.95 -9.27
CA ARG A 104 21.78 -10.69 -9.96
C ARG A 104 20.62 -10.27 -10.85
N GLU A 105 19.98 -11.22 -11.53
CA GLU A 105 18.79 -10.97 -12.36
C GLU A 105 17.63 -10.47 -11.51
N ALA A 106 17.29 -11.18 -10.44
CA ALA A 106 16.28 -10.79 -9.47
C ALA A 106 16.51 -9.38 -8.88
N VAL A 107 17.77 -9.05 -8.55
CA VAL A 107 18.14 -7.72 -8.05
C VAL A 107 17.97 -6.64 -9.11
N ASP A 108 18.33 -6.94 -10.36
CA ASP A 108 18.26 -5.98 -11.45
C ASP A 108 16.80 -5.66 -11.78
N GLU A 109 15.95 -6.68 -11.91
CA GLU A 109 14.52 -6.52 -12.21
C GLU A 109 13.80 -5.73 -11.11
N PHE A 110 13.97 -6.11 -9.85
CA PHE A 110 13.34 -5.42 -8.73
C PHE A 110 13.86 -3.97 -8.58
N SER A 111 15.17 -3.77 -8.77
CA SER A 111 15.78 -2.45 -8.77
C SER A 111 15.20 -1.54 -9.86
N GLU A 112 14.96 -2.08 -11.05
CA GLU A 112 14.40 -1.34 -12.17
C GLU A 112 12.90 -1.04 -11.99
N ALA A 113 12.13 -2.04 -11.55
CA ALA A 113 10.70 -1.88 -11.27
C ALA A 113 10.44 -0.77 -10.24
N TYR A 114 11.26 -0.73 -9.18
CA TYR A 114 11.09 0.21 -8.07
C TYR A 114 12.00 1.43 -8.07
N GLY A 115 12.86 1.58 -9.09
CA GLY A 115 13.85 2.67 -9.14
C GLY A 115 14.85 2.67 -7.97
N LEU A 116 15.08 1.51 -7.36
CA LEU A 116 15.86 1.35 -6.14
C LEU A 116 17.35 1.13 -6.40
N PRO A 117 18.27 1.48 -5.47
CA PRO A 117 19.68 1.14 -5.62
C PRO A 117 19.92 -0.39 -5.56
N LYS A 118 20.51 -0.96 -6.63
CA LYS A 118 20.86 -2.40 -6.73
C LYS A 118 21.57 -2.97 -5.49
N GLN A 119 22.44 -2.19 -4.85
CA GLN A 119 23.14 -2.62 -3.63
C GLN A 119 22.19 -2.85 -2.44
N ALA A 120 21.17 -2.00 -2.27
CA ALA A 120 20.19 -2.11 -1.20
C ALA A 120 19.28 -3.33 -1.43
N VAL A 121 18.78 -3.48 -2.66
CA VAL A 121 17.96 -4.62 -3.10
C VAL A 121 18.74 -5.93 -2.92
N ARG A 122 19.99 -5.99 -3.37
CA ARG A 122 20.85 -7.17 -3.18
C ARG A 122 21.04 -7.54 -1.71
N LYS A 123 21.23 -6.56 -0.84
CA LYS A 123 21.37 -6.81 0.60
C LYS A 123 20.08 -7.36 1.19
N ALA A 124 18.93 -6.80 0.80
CA ALA A 124 17.62 -7.28 1.21
C ALA A 124 17.39 -8.73 0.74
N PHE A 125 17.54 -9.01 -0.55
CA PHE A 125 17.31 -10.33 -1.14
C PHE A 125 18.23 -11.38 -0.57
N LYS A 126 19.52 -11.06 -0.39
CA LYS A 126 20.44 -11.97 0.30
C LYS A 126 20.03 -12.26 1.74
N SER A 127 19.48 -11.28 2.46
CA SER A 127 18.99 -11.48 3.83
C SER A 127 17.74 -12.36 3.87
N LEU A 128 16.92 -12.32 2.82
CA LEU A 128 15.76 -13.19 2.66
C LEU A 128 16.19 -14.63 2.33
N ILE A 129 17.10 -14.82 1.37
CA ILE A 129 17.62 -16.15 0.98
C ILE A 129 18.38 -16.81 2.14
N ASP A 130 19.23 -16.07 2.84
CA ASP A 130 20.00 -16.59 3.97
C ASP A 130 19.11 -16.81 5.22
N GLY A 131 17.87 -16.30 5.19
CA GLY A 131 16.89 -16.37 6.25
C GLY A 131 15.95 -17.56 6.09
N GLU A 132 16.07 -18.56 6.96
CA GLU A 132 15.24 -19.79 6.88
C GLU A 132 13.75 -19.59 7.28
N GLU A 133 13.29 -18.36 7.50
CA GLU A 133 11.93 -18.06 7.96
C GLU A 133 11.22 -17.00 7.09
N ASP A 134 10.01 -17.33 6.65
CA ASP A 134 9.09 -16.42 5.95
C ASP A 134 8.76 -15.15 6.76
N SER A 135 9.05 -15.15 8.06
CA SER A 135 8.90 -14.00 8.96
C SER A 135 9.81 -12.81 8.56
N LEU A 136 10.89 -13.06 7.80
CA LEU A 136 11.88 -12.04 7.45
C LEU A 136 11.42 -11.13 6.31
N TYR A 137 10.58 -11.61 5.40
CA TYR A 137 10.05 -10.83 4.26
C TYR A 137 9.49 -9.49 4.70
N GLN A 138 8.60 -9.51 5.68
CA GLN A 138 7.94 -8.32 6.23
C GLN A 138 8.93 -7.32 6.82
N SER A 139 9.90 -7.80 7.60
CA SER A 139 10.87 -6.92 8.26
C SER A 139 11.84 -6.25 7.29
N VAL A 140 12.23 -6.96 6.23
CA VAL A 140 13.19 -6.52 5.21
C VAL A 140 12.51 -5.65 4.16
N LEU A 141 11.37 -6.08 3.61
CA LEU A 141 10.66 -5.39 2.54
C LEU A 141 10.00 -4.09 3.00
N ARG A 142 9.63 -3.97 4.28
CA ARG A 142 9.15 -2.71 4.87
C ARG A 142 10.08 -1.53 4.59
N GLY A 143 11.38 -1.74 4.43
CA GLY A 143 12.32 -0.67 4.07
C GLY A 143 12.02 0.02 2.74
N PHE A 144 11.17 -0.58 1.89
CA PHE A 144 10.79 -0.11 0.56
C PHE A 144 9.35 0.42 0.49
N TRP A 145 8.70 0.68 1.63
CA TRP A 145 7.27 1.06 1.64
C TRP A 145 7.00 2.36 0.86
N ARG A 146 7.95 3.29 0.82
CA ARG A 146 7.79 4.55 0.09
C ARG A 146 7.77 4.33 -1.41
N GLU A 147 8.70 3.51 -1.90
CA GLU A 147 8.81 3.17 -3.30
C GLU A 147 7.62 2.31 -3.74
N ALA A 148 7.16 1.40 -2.87
CA ALA A 148 5.90 0.68 -3.05
C ALA A 148 4.71 1.64 -3.18
N LEU A 149 4.59 2.62 -2.29
CA LEU A 149 3.53 3.63 -2.34
C LEU A 149 3.58 4.48 -3.63
N GLU A 150 4.77 4.75 -4.15
CA GLU A 150 4.93 5.52 -5.38
C GLU A 150 4.51 4.72 -6.61
N ILE A 151 4.69 3.41 -6.63
CA ILE A 151 4.43 2.56 -7.80
C ILE A 151 3.06 1.90 -7.72
N ASP A 152 2.82 1.15 -6.64
CA ASP A 152 1.60 0.38 -6.42
C ASP A 152 0.47 1.25 -5.87
N LYS A 153 0.78 2.47 -5.44
CA LYS A 153 -0.17 3.45 -4.90
C LYS A 153 -0.81 3.05 -3.57
N VAL A 154 -0.40 1.94 -2.98
CA VAL A 154 -0.99 1.38 -1.76
C VAL A 154 0.09 0.91 -0.79
N VAL A 155 -0.18 1.08 0.50
CA VAL A 155 0.62 0.57 1.62
C VAL A 155 -0.29 0.22 2.79
N SER A 156 0.24 -0.55 3.74
CA SER A 156 -0.43 -0.88 4.98
C SER A 156 0.22 -0.20 6.18
N TYR A 157 -0.57 0.16 7.19
CA TYR A 157 -0.12 0.80 8.42
C TYR A 157 -0.63 0.05 9.66
N ALA A 158 0.27 -0.37 10.55
CA ALA A 158 -0.01 -1.32 11.63
C ALA A 158 -0.34 -0.69 13.00
N ASP A 159 -0.64 0.61 13.05
CA ASP A 159 -0.99 1.33 14.28
C ASP A 159 -2.24 2.20 14.11
N VAL A 160 -2.78 2.73 15.20
CA VAL A 160 -3.96 3.60 15.20
C VAL A 160 -3.60 4.98 14.64
N ILE A 161 -4.38 5.46 13.68
CA ILE A 161 -4.27 6.84 13.18
C ILE A 161 -5.22 7.72 13.99
N SER A 162 -4.66 8.66 14.74
CA SER A 162 -5.42 9.60 15.58
C SER A 162 -6.42 10.43 14.76
N PRO A 163 -7.62 10.74 15.31
CA PRO A 163 -8.63 11.55 14.61
C PRO A 163 -8.12 12.88 14.07
N GLU A 164 -7.17 13.52 14.77
CA GLU A 164 -6.60 14.82 14.40
C GLU A 164 -5.76 14.78 13.11
N ARG A 165 -5.41 13.59 12.62
CA ARG A 165 -4.77 13.40 11.31
C ARG A 165 -5.77 13.34 10.16
N ILE A 166 -7.07 13.21 10.45
CA ILE A 166 -8.12 13.15 9.44
C ILE A 166 -8.48 14.59 9.04
N LEU A 167 -8.06 15.00 7.85
CA LEU A 167 -8.21 16.36 7.36
C LEU A 167 -9.57 16.61 6.70
N ALA A 168 -10.12 15.59 6.04
CA ALA A 168 -11.37 15.70 5.30
C ALA A 168 -12.04 14.33 5.13
N VAL A 169 -13.35 14.37 4.89
CA VAL A 169 -14.17 13.22 4.51
C VAL A 169 -14.87 13.57 3.20
N THR A 170 -14.66 12.76 2.17
CA THR A 170 -15.18 12.99 0.81
C THR A 170 -16.04 11.81 0.39
N PRO A 171 -17.24 12.01 -0.19
CA PRO A 171 -18.00 10.90 -0.77
C PRO A 171 -17.18 10.16 -1.82
N TYR A 172 -17.24 8.82 -1.85
CA TYR A 172 -16.38 8.02 -2.73
C TYR A 172 -16.51 8.41 -4.20
N ALA A 173 -17.72 8.67 -4.70
CA ALA A 173 -17.94 9.06 -6.10
C ALA A 173 -17.20 10.36 -6.49
N GLU A 174 -17.07 11.30 -5.55
CA GLU A 174 -16.31 12.53 -5.78
C GLU A 174 -14.80 12.26 -5.72
N ALA A 175 -14.37 11.45 -4.75
CA ALA A 175 -12.97 11.08 -4.59
C ALA A 175 -12.42 10.28 -5.79
N ASP A 176 -13.24 9.35 -6.34
CA ASP A 176 -12.95 8.59 -7.56
C ASP A 176 -12.83 9.48 -8.79
N ARG A 177 -13.72 10.47 -8.94
CA ARG A 177 -13.60 11.45 -10.02
C ARG A 177 -12.29 12.24 -9.91
N LEU A 178 -11.94 12.73 -8.72
CA LEU A 178 -10.69 13.47 -8.48
C LEU A 178 -9.45 12.62 -8.80
N ALA A 179 -9.44 11.35 -8.38
CA ALA A 179 -8.32 10.44 -8.67
C ALA A 179 -8.13 10.24 -10.18
N LYS A 180 -9.22 10.03 -10.93
CA LYS A 180 -9.19 9.87 -12.40
C LYS A 180 -8.67 11.12 -13.10
N GLU A 181 -9.12 12.31 -12.70
CA GLU A 181 -8.63 13.58 -13.26
C GLU A 181 -7.12 13.78 -13.05
N ILE A 182 -6.57 13.33 -11.90
CA ILE A 182 -5.13 13.39 -11.63
C ILE A 182 -4.35 12.44 -12.55
N VAL A 183 -4.80 11.20 -12.68
CA VAL A 183 -4.16 10.20 -13.56
C VAL A 183 -4.19 10.64 -15.02
N GLU A 184 -5.31 11.20 -15.48
CA GLU A 184 -5.45 11.74 -16.84
C GLU A 184 -4.50 12.91 -17.11
N ARG A 185 -4.35 13.84 -16.15
CA ARG A 185 -3.39 14.95 -16.29
C ARG A 185 -1.95 14.46 -16.32
N GLN A 186 -1.58 13.51 -15.47
CA GLN A 186 -0.24 12.92 -15.50
C GLN A 186 0.06 12.22 -16.82
N ARG A 187 -0.94 11.58 -17.45
CA ARG A 187 -0.80 10.99 -18.80
C ARG A 187 -0.78 12.04 -19.91
N GLY A 188 -1.53 13.12 -19.75
CA GLY A 188 -1.55 14.26 -20.67
C GLY A 188 -0.22 15.03 -20.70
N ASP A 189 0.40 15.25 -19.53
CA ASP A 189 1.70 15.93 -19.39
C ASP A 189 2.87 15.08 -19.90
N LEU A 190 2.69 13.75 -19.99
CA LEU A 190 3.66 12.81 -20.59
C LEU A 190 3.42 12.58 -22.08
N SER A 191 2.39 13.17 -22.68
CA SER A 191 2.23 13.15 -24.14
C SER A 191 3.25 14.10 -24.75
N PRO A 192 4.21 13.64 -25.58
CA PRO A 192 5.04 14.55 -26.34
C PRO A 192 4.09 15.36 -27.22
N GLU A 193 4.17 16.68 -27.15
CA GLU A 193 3.58 17.52 -28.19
C GLU A 193 4.08 16.99 -29.55
N LEU A 194 3.18 16.37 -30.31
CA LEU A 194 3.42 15.91 -31.68
C LEU A 194 3.34 17.08 -32.67
#